data_AF-C3R468-F1
#
_entry.id   AF-C3R468-F1
#
_cell.length_a   1.000
_cell.length_b   1.000
_cell.length_c   1.000
_cell.angle_alpha   90.00
_cell.angle_beta   90.00
_cell.angle_gamma   90.00
#
_symmetry.space_group_name_H-M   'P 1'
#
loop_
_entity.id
_entity.type
_entity.pdbx_description
1 polymer ?
#
loop_
_entity_poly.entity_id
_entity_poly.type
_entity_poly.pdbx_seq_one_letter_code
_entity_poly.pdbx_strand_id
1 'polypeptide(L)'
;MQAAIQGKKQSEAANILINFVQTAFDYKTDGDQFGYEKPFFVDELFYYPYSDCEDRAVLYSYLVRTLMGLDVVLLEYPNHMATAVCFDENIDGDYITVSGKKYIICDPTYIGASIGLAMPQFKNVAAKVLKY
;
A
#
# COMPACT_ATOMS: atom_id res chain seq x y z
N MET A 1 11.57 -3.79 -11.18
CA MET A 1 11.55 -3.17 -9.83
C MET A 1 12.79 -3.48 -9.00
N GLN A 2 13.28 -4.73 -8.89
CA GLN A 2 14.46 -5.07 -8.06
C GLN A 2 15.67 -4.15 -8.26
N ALA A 3 16.09 -3.93 -9.52
CA ALA A 3 17.22 -3.05 -9.85
C ALA A 3 16.98 -1.58 -9.44
N ALA A 4 15.72 -1.13 -9.45
CA ALA A 4 15.37 0.25 -9.10
C ALA A 4 15.53 0.54 -7.60
N ILE A 5 15.47 -0.49 -6.74
CA ILE A 5 15.58 -0.33 -5.28
C ILE A 5 16.91 -0.82 -4.71
N GLN A 6 17.75 -1.48 -5.51
CA GLN A 6 18.99 -2.09 -5.04
C GLN A 6 19.96 -1.04 -4.45
N GLY A 7 20.47 -1.31 -3.25
CA GLY A 7 21.44 -0.45 -2.55
C GLY A 7 20.86 0.84 -1.96
N LYS A 8 19.53 1.03 -2.02
CA LYS A 8 18.84 2.18 -1.44
C LYS A 8 18.47 1.95 0.02
N LYS A 9 18.25 3.03 0.76
CA LYS A 9 17.64 2.99 2.09
C LYS A 9 16.21 2.49 2.01
N GLN A 10 15.68 1.94 3.11
CA GLN A 10 14.32 1.39 3.11
C GLN A 10 13.28 2.46 2.78
N SER A 11 13.42 3.66 3.33
CA SER A 11 12.56 4.81 3.02
C SER A 11 12.53 5.18 1.53
N GLU A 12 13.70 5.21 0.89
CA GLU A 12 13.81 5.56 -0.52
C GLU A 12 13.24 4.46 -1.41
N ALA A 13 13.57 3.19 -1.12
CA ALA A 13 13.03 2.04 -1.81
C ALA A 13 11.49 1.98 -1.72
N ALA A 14 10.92 2.16 -0.53
CA ALA A 14 9.48 2.14 -0.32
C ALA A 14 8.76 3.29 -1.04
N ASN A 15 9.37 4.47 -1.13
CA ASN A 15 8.83 5.60 -1.92
C ASN A 15 8.87 5.33 -3.43
N ILE A 16 9.90 4.64 -3.94
CA ILE A 16 9.94 4.22 -5.35
C ILE A 16 8.82 3.23 -5.64
N LEU A 17 8.63 2.25 -4.75
CA LEU A 17 7.57 1.26 -4.91
C LEU A 17 6.17 1.90 -4.83
N ILE A 18 5.93 2.83 -3.91
CA ILE A 18 4.60 3.42 -3.74
C ILE A 18 4.25 4.32 -4.93
N ASN A 19 5.24 5.07 -5.44
CA ASN A 19 5.07 5.90 -6.62
C ASN A 19 4.79 5.06 -7.87
N PHE A 20 5.47 3.91 -8.02
CA PHE A 20 5.16 2.95 -9.07
C PHE A 20 3.71 2.47 -8.99
N VAL A 21 3.25 1.99 -7.83
CA VAL A 21 1.87 1.50 -7.68
C VAL A 21 0.83 2.61 -7.92
N GLN A 22 1.10 3.83 -7.46
CA GLN A 22 0.22 4.98 -7.66
C GLN A 22 -0.02 5.29 -9.16
N THR A 23 0.95 4.98 -10.03
CA THR A 23 1.00 5.43 -11.43
C THR A 23 0.98 4.31 -12.47
N ALA A 24 1.12 3.05 -12.05
CA ALA A 24 1.21 1.90 -12.97
C ALA A 24 -0.12 1.58 -13.67
N PHE A 25 -1.26 1.85 -13.02
CA PHE A 25 -2.59 1.51 -13.51
C PHE A 25 -3.57 2.65 -13.21
N ASP A 26 -4.54 2.87 -14.11
CA ASP A 26 -5.59 3.87 -13.91
C ASP A 26 -6.53 3.43 -12.77
N TYR A 27 -7.13 4.38 -12.05
CA TYR A 27 -8.07 4.06 -10.98
C TYR A 27 -9.48 3.82 -11.54
N LYS A 28 -10.08 2.69 -11.19
CA LYS A 28 -11.49 2.39 -11.43
C LYS A 28 -11.98 1.40 -10.38
N THR A 29 -13.21 1.58 -9.89
CA THR A 29 -13.79 0.61 -8.94
C THR A 29 -14.28 -0.64 -9.67
N ASP A 30 -14.31 -1.77 -8.96
CA ASP A 30 -14.85 -3.01 -9.49
C ASP A 30 -16.31 -2.91 -9.92
N GLY A 31 -17.12 -2.19 -9.14
CA GLY A 31 -18.50 -1.88 -9.52
C GLY A 31 -18.59 -1.17 -10.87
N ASP A 32 -17.72 -0.20 -11.13
CA ASP A 32 -17.70 0.53 -12.41
C ASP A 32 -17.10 -0.31 -13.57
N GLN A 33 -16.21 -1.26 -13.26
CA GLN A 33 -15.53 -2.07 -14.27
C GLN A 33 -16.31 -3.32 -14.66
N PHE A 34 -16.81 -4.06 -13.68
CA PHE A 34 -17.41 -5.37 -13.84
C PHE A 34 -18.90 -5.40 -13.47
N GLY A 35 -19.38 -4.41 -12.71
CA GLY A 35 -20.76 -4.38 -12.19
C GLY A 35 -20.96 -5.18 -10.89
N TYR A 36 -19.88 -5.69 -10.28
CA TYR A 36 -19.86 -6.43 -9.02
C TYR A 36 -18.44 -6.40 -8.42
N GLU A 37 -18.31 -6.69 -7.13
CA GLU A 37 -17.01 -6.82 -6.41
C GLU A 37 -16.21 -8.03 -6.93
N LYS A 38 -14.99 -7.82 -7.43
CA LYS A 38 -14.11 -8.85 -7.97
C LYS A 38 -12.75 -8.82 -7.26
N PRO A 39 -12.55 -9.62 -6.20
CA PRO A 39 -11.23 -9.71 -5.58
C PRO A 39 -10.21 -10.28 -6.57
N PHE A 40 -9.08 -9.58 -6.72
CA PHE A 40 -7.99 -9.99 -7.62
C PHE A 40 -6.92 -10.83 -6.90
N PHE A 41 -6.37 -11.81 -7.61
CA PHE A 41 -5.06 -12.37 -7.27
C PHE A 41 -3.93 -11.43 -7.72
N VAL A 42 -2.78 -11.46 -7.05
CA VAL A 42 -1.62 -10.59 -7.38
C VAL A 42 -1.23 -10.69 -8.87
N ASP A 43 -1.31 -11.88 -9.46
CA ASP A 43 -0.99 -12.09 -10.88
C ASP A 43 -2.03 -11.45 -11.82
N GLU A 44 -3.30 -11.37 -11.40
CA GLU A 44 -4.36 -10.73 -12.19
C GLU A 44 -4.23 -9.21 -12.24
N LEU A 45 -3.56 -8.59 -11.25
CA LEU A 45 -3.33 -7.13 -11.19
C LEU A 45 -2.56 -6.61 -12.40
N PHE A 46 -1.77 -7.46 -13.05
CA PHE A 46 -1.02 -7.10 -14.26
C PHE A 46 -1.76 -7.42 -15.56
N TYR A 47 -2.91 -8.10 -15.48
CA TYR A 47 -3.72 -8.46 -16.65
C TYR A 47 -4.77 -7.39 -16.98
N TYR A 48 -5.34 -6.75 -15.96
CA TYR A 48 -6.37 -5.71 -16.14
C TYR A 48 -5.76 -4.30 -16.10
N PRO A 49 -6.32 -3.34 -16.87
CA PRO A 49 -5.73 -2.01 -17.01
C PRO A 49 -6.06 -1.04 -15.86
N TYR A 50 -6.94 -1.43 -14.94
CA TYR A 50 -7.37 -0.61 -13.81
C TYR A 50 -7.11 -1.32 -12.48
N SER A 51 -6.93 -0.53 -11.43
CA SER A 51 -6.78 -1.02 -10.06
C SER A 51 -7.44 -0.08 -9.08
N ASP A 52 -8.29 -0.64 -8.22
CA ASP A 52 -8.95 0.10 -7.15
C ASP A 52 -8.05 0.21 -5.89
N CYS A 53 -8.63 0.58 -4.74
CA CYS A 53 -7.85 0.74 -3.51
C CYS A 53 -7.34 -0.60 -2.94
N GLU A 54 -8.10 -1.69 -3.10
CA GLU A 54 -7.75 -3.01 -2.58
C GLU A 54 -6.60 -3.60 -3.39
N ASP A 55 -6.70 -3.52 -4.71
CA ASP A 55 -5.68 -3.93 -5.66
C ASP A 55 -4.33 -3.26 -5.41
N ARG A 56 -4.36 -1.93 -5.25
CA ARG A 56 -3.17 -1.12 -4.99
C ARG A 56 -2.55 -1.49 -3.65
N ALA A 57 -3.36 -1.70 -2.61
CA ALA A 57 -2.88 -2.11 -1.29
C ALA A 57 -2.25 -3.50 -1.31
N VAL A 58 -2.88 -4.47 -1.99
CA VAL A 58 -2.35 -5.83 -2.17
C VAL A 58 -1.05 -5.80 -2.97
N LEU A 59 -0.99 -5.08 -4.09
CA LEU A 59 0.22 -4.96 -4.91
C LEU A 59 1.39 -4.35 -4.14
N TYR A 60 1.15 -3.24 -3.44
CA TYR A 60 2.19 -2.59 -2.67
C TYR A 60 2.71 -3.47 -1.52
N SER A 61 1.79 -4.12 -0.79
CA SER A 61 2.13 -5.10 0.24
C SER A 61 3.00 -6.22 -0.31
N TYR A 62 2.62 -6.79 -1.45
CA TYR A 62 3.38 -7.82 -2.13
C TYR A 62 4.78 -7.36 -2.51
N LEU A 63 4.93 -6.18 -3.14
CA LEU A 63 6.22 -5.64 -3.56
C LEU A 63 7.16 -5.37 -2.38
N VAL A 64 6.65 -4.79 -1.29
CA VAL A 64 7.44 -4.53 -0.09
C VAL A 64 7.90 -5.84 0.56
N ARG A 65 6.99 -6.82 0.69
CA ARG A 65 7.34 -8.13 1.25
C ARG A 65 8.37 -8.88 0.41
N THR A 66 8.18 -8.91 -0.90
CA THR A 66 9.01 -9.74 -1.81
C THR A 66 10.34 -9.09 -2.18
N LEU A 67 10.37 -7.76 -2.36
CA LEU A 67 11.57 -7.06 -2.83
C LEU A 67 12.38 -6.45 -1.69
N MET A 68 11.73 -6.08 -0.57
CA MET A 68 12.39 -5.45 0.59
C MET A 68 12.48 -6.37 1.80
N GLY A 69 11.69 -7.45 1.87
CA GLY A 69 11.69 -8.37 3.00
C GLY A 69 11.08 -7.79 4.28
N LEU A 70 10.31 -6.71 4.19
CA LEU A 70 9.69 -6.03 5.33
C LEU A 70 8.30 -6.57 5.65
N ASP A 71 7.89 -6.47 6.91
CA ASP A 71 6.54 -6.83 7.34
C ASP A 71 5.55 -5.70 7.01
N VAL A 72 4.37 -6.07 6.50
CA VAL A 72 3.34 -5.13 6.03
C VAL A 72 1.97 -5.57 6.51
N VAL A 73 1.17 -4.68 7.05
CA VAL A 73 -0.24 -4.95 7.34
C VAL A 73 -1.13 -4.19 6.37
N LEU A 74 -2.29 -4.75 6.04
CA LEU A 74 -3.33 -4.01 5.35
C LEU A 74 -4.19 -3.27 6.39
N LEU A 75 -4.64 -2.08 6.01
CA LEU A 75 -5.50 -1.21 6.81
C LEU A 75 -6.85 -1.11 6.11
N GLU A 76 -7.86 -1.69 6.73
CA GLU A 76 -9.24 -1.61 6.29
C GLU A 76 -9.92 -0.43 7.01
N TYR A 77 -10.22 0.62 6.24
CA TYR A 77 -11.04 1.76 6.64
C TYR A 77 -12.43 1.64 6.01
N PRO A 78 -13.44 2.42 6.47
CA PRO A 78 -14.72 2.49 5.77
C PRO A 78 -14.53 2.93 4.31
N ASN A 79 -14.86 2.05 3.37
CA ASN A 79 -14.74 2.25 1.91
C ASN A 79 -13.33 2.58 1.41
N HIS A 80 -12.28 2.13 2.11
CA HIS A 80 -10.90 2.38 1.68
C HIS A 80 -9.94 1.35 2.25
N MET A 81 -8.98 0.93 1.42
CA MET A 81 -7.88 0.07 1.83
C MET A 81 -6.54 0.77 1.62
N ALA A 82 -5.68 0.67 2.62
CA ALA A 82 -4.30 1.16 2.59
C ALA A 82 -3.35 0.12 3.18
N THR A 83 -2.07 0.46 3.28
CA THR A 83 -1.06 -0.40 3.92
C THR A 83 -0.32 0.31 5.04
N ALA A 84 0.33 -0.44 5.92
CA ALA A 84 1.36 0.09 6.79
C ALA A 84 2.56 -0.85 6.88
N VAL A 85 3.77 -0.30 6.83
CA VAL A 85 5.03 -1.05 6.71
C VAL A 85 5.83 -0.91 8.01
N CYS A 86 6.30 -2.04 8.55
CA CYS A 86 7.23 -2.06 9.69
C CYS A 86 8.65 -1.93 9.16
N PHE A 87 9.17 -0.71 9.16
CA PHE A 87 10.56 -0.42 8.82
C PHE A 87 11.50 -0.75 9.98
N ASP A 88 12.73 -1.16 9.66
CA ASP A 88 13.81 -1.27 10.65
C ASP A 88 14.46 0.10 10.91
N GLU A 89 14.30 1.01 9.97
CA GLU A 89 14.68 2.42 10.09
C GLU A 89 13.63 3.20 10.89
N ASN A 90 14.07 4.20 11.66
CA ASN A 90 13.12 5.16 12.24
C ASN A 90 12.67 6.14 11.15
N ILE A 91 11.45 5.92 10.66
CA ILE A 91 10.79 6.76 9.67
C ILE A 91 9.76 7.65 10.37
N ASP A 92 9.76 8.94 10.04
CA ASP A 92 8.74 9.89 10.50
C ASP A 92 7.48 9.82 9.63
N GLY A 93 6.33 10.16 10.22
CA GLY A 93 5.05 10.18 9.52
C GLY A 93 3.90 9.60 10.35
N ASP A 94 2.72 9.54 9.73
CA ASP A 94 1.54 8.88 10.27
C ASP A 94 1.82 7.37 10.40
N TYR A 95 1.48 6.80 11.55
CA TYR A 95 1.77 5.40 11.87
C TYR A 95 0.69 4.78 12.73
N ILE A 96 0.65 3.45 12.74
CA ILE A 96 -0.11 2.66 13.71
C ILE A 96 0.83 1.76 14.50
N THR A 97 0.35 1.28 15.65
CA THR A 97 1.09 0.29 16.45
C THR A 97 0.36 -1.05 16.39
N VAL A 98 1.06 -2.09 15.96
CA VAL A 98 0.53 -3.46 15.89
C VAL A 98 1.43 -4.36 16.71
N SER A 99 0.87 -4.99 17.76
CA SER A 99 1.62 -5.87 18.67
C SER A 99 2.93 -5.23 19.21
N GLY A 100 2.87 -3.94 19.57
CA GLY A 100 4.01 -3.19 20.11
C GLY A 100 5.05 -2.72 19.08
N LYS A 101 4.86 -2.99 17.79
CA LYS A 101 5.73 -2.51 16.70
C LYS A 101 5.10 -1.35 15.95
N LYS A 102 5.92 -0.38 15.54
CA LYS A 102 5.52 0.79 14.74
C LYS A 102 5.42 0.39 13.26
N TYR A 103 4.27 0.63 12.65
CA TYR A 103 4.05 0.48 11.21
C TYR A 103 3.69 1.83 10.61
N ILE A 104 4.47 2.27 9.63
CA ILE A 104 4.29 3.57 8.96
C ILE A 104 3.24 3.42 7.87
N ILE A 105 2.23 4.31 7.87
CA ILE A 105 1.14 4.26 6.90
C ILE A 105 1.69 4.58 5.50
N CYS A 106 1.36 3.74 4.54
CA CYS A 106 1.73 3.87 3.15
C CYS A 106 0.46 3.67 2.31
N ASP A 107 -0.10 4.77 1.79
CA ASP A 107 -1.34 4.73 1.03
C ASP A 107 -1.07 4.81 -0.49
N PRO A 108 -1.18 3.69 -1.24
CA PRO A 108 -0.90 3.65 -2.67
C PRO A 108 -2.03 4.26 -3.53
N THR A 109 -3.16 4.62 -2.92
CA THR A 109 -4.27 5.30 -3.57
C THR A 109 -4.22 6.81 -3.33
N TYR A 110 -3.46 7.27 -2.33
CA TYR A 110 -3.18 8.69 -2.13
C TYR A 110 -2.12 9.18 -3.13
N ILE A 111 -2.57 9.52 -4.33
CA ILE A 111 -1.70 9.92 -5.46
C ILE A 111 -0.74 11.07 -5.07
N GLY A 112 0.56 10.86 -5.30
CA GLY A 112 1.61 11.82 -5.01
C GLY A 112 2.07 11.84 -3.55
N ALA A 113 1.45 11.03 -2.68
CA ALA A 113 1.87 10.92 -1.29
C ALA A 113 3.11 10.01 -1.17
N SER A 114 4.05 10.46 -0.35
CA SER A 114 5.16 9.64 0.15
C SER A 114 4.69 8.68 1.24
N ILE A 115 5.53 7.71 1.59
CA ILE A 115 5.37 6.91 2.80
C ILE A 115 5.23 7.82 4.04
N GLY A 116 4.44 7.39 5.02
CA GLY A 116 4.17 8.16 6.24
C GLY A 116 3.09 9.23 6.09
N LEU A 117 2.36 9.27 4.97
CA LEU A 117 1.22 10.15 4.78
C LEU A 117 -0.07 9.34 4.67
N ALA A 118 -0.93 9.46 5.68
CA ALA A 118 -2.31 9.00 5.61
C ALA A 118 -3.18 10.06 4.94
N MET A 119 -4.20 9.65 4.18
CA MET A 119 -5.17 10.59 3.66
C MET A 119 -5.84 11.37 4.82
N PRO A 120 -6.07 12.69 4.69
CA PRO A 120 -6.58 13.52 5.77
C PRO A 120 -7.85 12.99 6.46
N GLN A 121 -8.77 12.42 5.69
CA GLN A 121 -10.04 11.88 6.20
C GLN A 121 -9.87 10.62 7.07
N PHE A 122 -8.73 9.92 6.97
CA PHE A 122 -8.49 8.67 7.71
C PHE A 122 -7.54 8.83 8.90
N LYS A 123 -6.91 10.00 9.11
CA LYS A 123 -5.96 10.24 10.20
C LYS A 123 -6.52 9.98 11.61
N ASN A 124 -7.82 10.19 11.80
CA ASN A 124 -8.51 9.99 13.09
C ASN A 124 -9.54 8.85 13.03
N VAL A 125 -9.47 8.00 12.01
CA VAL A 125 -10.36 6.85 11.84
C VAL A 125 -9.60 5.59 12.25
N ALA A 126 -10.20 4.76 13.09
CA ALA A 126 -9.60 3.48 13.45
C ALA A 126 -9.69 2.54 12.24
N ALA A 127 -8.54 2.10 11.72
CA ALA A 127 -8.47 1.01 10.76
C ALA A 127 -8.58 -0.35 11.47
N LYS A 128 -9.24 -1.30 10.81
CA LYS A 128 -9.08 -2.71 11.13
C LYS A 128 -7.78 -3.21 10.48
N VAL A 129 -6.91 -3.78 11.30
CA VAL A 129 -5.62 -4.30 10.85
C VAL A 129 -5.81 -5.73 10.36
N LEU A 130 -5.47 -5.97 9.09
CA LEU A 130 -5.46 -7.30 8.50
C LEU A 130 -4.00 -7.75 8.30
N LYS A 131 -3.66 -8.90 8.87
CA LYS A 131 -2.32 -9.50 8.79
C LYS A 131 -2.46 -10.92 8.29
N TYR A 132 -1.80 -11.21 7.17
CA TYR A 132 -1.77 -12.50 6.50
C TYR A 132 -0.32 -12.96 6.36
#